data_AF-A0A1Q9E3Q8-F1
#
_entry.id   AF-A0A1Q9E3Q8-F1
#
_cell.length_a   1.000
_cell.length_b   1.000
_cell.length_c   1.000
_cell.angle_alpha   90.00
_cell.angle_beta   90.00
_cell.angle_gamma   90.00
#
_symmetry.space_group_name_H-M   'P 1'
#
loop_
_entity.id
_entity.type
_entity.pdbx_description
1 polymer ?
#
loop_
_entity_poly.entity_id
_entity_poly.type
_entity_poly.pdbx_seq_one_letter_code
_entity_poly.pdbx_strand_id
1 'polypeptide(L)'
;MFPDPDRQTKAAEIRNRATALSTANPQDVHLSNQDEQFPYVFSFTKGLLHLDNGLLDHPGDFELFAEGTRTSDPTVFQMVPLNVDLQVIHGASQSDFDKLDCPGDKQTYREWESPTAGHAYVLEGPDPFAVTMPPAPKVGSAEFAAEMAEVYQMALSRDWPVAAFMDDSLVGDLTKDNGWPVLLQRTSDIHSPLLQSPPKSAEAAE
;
A
#
# COMPACT_ATOMS: atom_id res chain seq x y z
N MET A 1 -13.81 33.81 -34.43
CA MET A 1 -13.23 34.22 -33.14
C MET A 1 -14.31 35.02 -32.43
N PHE A 2 -14.86 34.52 -31.31
CA PHE A 2 -15.89 35.23 -30.56
C PHE A 2 -15.20 36.13 -29.52
N PRO A 3 -15.16 37.47 -29.71
CA PRO A 3 -14.62 38.35 -28.71
C PRO A 3 -15.75 38.66 -27.72
N ASP A 4 -15.82 37.89 -26.63
CA ASP A 4 -16.51 38.37 -25.43
C ASP A 4 -15.61 39.46 -24.84
N PRO A 5 -15.99 40.75 -24.92
CA PRO A 5 -15.13 41.87 -24.53
C PRO A 5 -14.70 41.80 -23.06
N ASP A 6 -15.46 41.08 -22.22
CA ASP A 6 -15.20 40.94 -20.78
C ASP A 6 -14.63 39.56 -20.42
N ARG A 7 -14.19 38.77 -21.40
CA ARG A 7 -13.75 37.38 -21.19
C ARG A 7 -12.68 37.25 -20.10
N GLN A 8 -11.70 38.15 -20.10
CA GLN A 8 -10.61 38.13 -19.13
C GLN A 8 -11.11 38.41 -17.71
N THR A 9 -11.97 39.42 -17.55
CA THR A 9 -12.56 39.79 -16.26
C THR A 9 -13.41 38.66 -15.71
N LYS A 10 -14.34 38.11 -16.52
CA LYS A 10 -15.19 36.99 -16.11
C LYS A 10 -14.37 35.75 -15.71
N ALA A 11 -13.29 35.45 -16.42
CA ALA A 11 -12.41 34.33 -16.09
C ALA A 11 -11.65 34.55 -14.76
N ALA A 12 -11.28 35.79 -14.43
CA ALA A 12 -10.69 36.10 -13.12
C ALA A 12 -11.73 35.96 -12.00
N GLU A 13 -12.94 36.50 -12.18
CA GLU A 13 -14.04 36.38 -11.21
C GLU A 13 -14.40 34.92 -10.91
N ILE A 14 -14.50 34.07 -11.94
CA ILE A 14 -14.81 32.65 -11.77
C ILE A 14 -13.73 31.96 -10.94
N ARG A 15 -12.44 32.17 -11.25
CA ARG A 15 -11.34 31.58 -10.49
C ARG A 15 -11.34 32.05 -9.04
N ASN A 16 -11.52 33.35 -8.81
CA ASN A 16 -11.59 33.89 -7.45
C ASN A 16 -12.79 33.34 -6.66
N ARG A 17 -13.94 33.13 -7.31
CA ARG A 17 -15.10 32.48 -6.70
C ARG A 17 -14.82 31.03 -6.35
N ALA A 18 -14.12 30.28 -7.21
CA ALA A 18 -13.70 28.91 -6.91
C ALA A 18 -12.72 28.87 -5.73
N THR A 19 -11.75 29.78 -5.67
CA THR A 19 -10.87 29.95 -4.51
C THR A 19 -11.67 30.23 -3.24
N ALA A 20 -12.58 31.19 -3.27
CA ALA A 20 -13.42 31.52 -2.11
C ALA A 20 -14.27 30.34 -1.64
N LEU A 21 -14.80 29.54 -2.57
CA LEU A 21 -15.53 28.31 -2.24
C LEU A 21 -14.63 27.26 -1.58
N SER A 22 -13.43 27.03 -2.13
CA SER A 22 -12.48 26.06 -1.58
C SER A 22 -12.00 26.49 -0.18
N THR A 23 -11.64 27.75 0.01
CA THR A 23 -11.19 28.32 1.29
C THR A 23 -12.29 28.37 2.36
N ALA A 24 -13.56 28.35 1.97
CA ALA A 24 -14.67 28.32 2.93
C ALA A 24 -14.82 26.96 3.62
N ASN A 25 -14.24 25.88 3.07
CA ASN A 25 -14.24 24.58 3.73
C ASN A 25 -13.25 24.61 4.90
N PRO A 26 -13.64 24.12 6.09
CA PRO A 26 -12.71 23.98 7.20
C PRO A 26 -11.60 22.99 6.83
N GLN A 27 -10.40 23.20 7.36
CA GLN A 27 -9.37 22.17 7.34
C GLN A 27 -9.72 21.11 8.39
N ASP A 28 -9.92 19.87 7.92
CA ASP A 28 -10.20 18.74 8.80
C ASP A 28 -8.96 18.39 9.65
N VAL A 29 -9.22 17.80 10.82
CA VAL A 29 -8.15 17.34 11.71
C VAL A 29 -7.72 15.95 11.30
N HIS A 30 -6.44 15.80 10.98
CA HIS A 30 -5.82 14.51 10.72
C HIS A 30 -5.53 13.78 12.02
N LEU A 31 -6.18 12.64 12.24
CA LEU A 31 -6.04 11.85 13.46
C LEU A 31 -5.37 10.52 13.15
N SER A 32 -4.23 10.25 13.80
CA SER A 32 -3.59 8.95 13.74
C SER A 32 -4.21 7.97 14.74
N ASN A 33 -3.93 6.69 14.57
CA ASN A 33 -4.34 5.64 15.50
C ASN A 33 -3.42 5.54 16.74
N GLN A 34 -2.34 6.34 16.78
CA GLN A 34 -1.34 6.43 17.86
C GLN A 34 -0.46 5.17 18.04
N ASP A 35 -0.36 4.31 17.02
CA ASP A 35 0.50 3.13 17.06
C ASP A 35 1.97 3.44 16.71
N GLU A 36 2.29 4.67 16.31
CA GLU A 36 3.67 5.17 16.16
C GLU A 36 4.33 5.28 17.54
N GLN A 37 4.87 4.16 18.01
CA GLN A 37 5.52 4.03 19.31
C GLN A 37 6.81 3.24 19.16
N PHE A 38 7.87 3.66 19.85
CA PHE A 38 9.13 2.91 19.91
C PHE A 38 8.87 1.43 20.29
N PRO A 39 9.45 0.44 19.57
CA PRO A 39 10.51 0.55 18.57
C PRO A 39 10.02 0.65 17.11
N TYR A 40 8.87 1.30 16.88
CA TYR A 40 8.29 1.66 15.58
C TYR A 40 7.89 0.45 14.70
N VAL A 41 7.52 -0.66 15.32
CA VAL A 41 7.15 -1.93 14.64
C VAL A 41 5.91 -1.77 13.75
N PHE A 42 4.96 -0.93 14.17
CA PHE A 42 3.71 -0.69 13.46
C PHE A 42 3.73 0.61 12.63
N SER A 43 4.92 1.16 12.41
CA SER A 43 5.14 2.29 11.51
C SER A 43 5.75 1.82 10.19
N PHE A 44 5.58 2.61 9.13
CA PHE A 44 6.30 2.36 7.89
C PHE A 44 7.80 2.67 8.08
N THR A 45 8.63 1.64 7.93
CA THR A 45 10.10 1.75 8.07
C THR A 45 10.86 1.18 6.87
N LYS A 46 10.15 0.78 5.81
CA LYS A 46 10.77 0.17 4.63
C LYS A 46 11.72 1.16 3.96
N GLY A 47 12.93 0.69 3.66
CA GLY A 47 14.02 1.50 3.14
C GLY A 47 15.03 1.92 4.21
N LEU A 48 14.68 1.88 5.50
CA LEU A 48 15.63 2.05 6.60
C LEU A 48 16.39 0.75 6.87
N LEU A 49 17.45 0.82 7.69
CA LEU A 49 18.26 -0.34 8.05
C LEU A 49 17.59 -1.15 9.17
N HIS A 50 17.50 -2.47 8.99
CA HIS A 50 16.89 -3.40 9.94
C HIS A 50 17.87 -4.49 10.36
N LEU A 51 17.70 -4.98 11.58
CA LEU A 51 18.28 -6.22 12.08
C LEU A 51 17.59 -7.44 11.46
N ASP A 52 18.16 -8.63 11.63
CA ASP A 52 17.63 -9.90 11.11
C ASP A 52 16.20 -10.23 11.61
N ASN A 53 15.78 -9.64 12.73
CA ASN A 53 14.42 -9.81 13.27
C ASN A 53 13.40 -8.81 12.70
N GLY A 54 13.80 -7.94 11.78
CA GLY A 54 12.96 -6.93 11.15
C GLY A 54 12.75 -5.66 11.98
N LEU A 55 13.38 -5.53 13.15
CA LEU A 55 13.41 -4.26 13.88
C LEU A 55 14.46 -3.33 13.28
N LEU A 56 14.26 -2.02 13.43
CA LEU A 56 15.26 -1.02 13.04
C LEU A 56 16.59 -1.26 13.78
N ASP A 57 17.69 -1.21 13.04
CA ASP A 57 19.04 -1.22 13.63
C ASP A 57 19.31 0.09 14.39
N HIS A 58 18.90 1.21 13.79
CA HIS A 58 19.02 2.55 14.36
C HIS A 58 17.64 3.24 14.41
N PRO A 59 16.90 3.14 15.54
CA PRO A 59 15.56 3.75 15.66
C PRO A 59 15.51 5.27 15.41
N GLY A 60 16.63 5.98 15.62
CA GLY A 60 16.72 7.42 15.32
C GLY A 60 16.59 7.75 13.82
N ASP A 61 16.88 6.80 12.92
CA ASP A 61 16.70 7.00 11.47
C ASP A 61 15.22 7.15 11.12
N PHE A 62 14.32 6.50 11.87
CA PHE A 62 12.88 6.70 11.72
C PHE A 62 12.46 8.10 12.17
N GLU A 63 13.08 8.66 13.22
CA GLU A 63 12.77 10.01 13.68
C GLU A 63 13.18 11.06 12.64
N LEU A 64 14.33 10.87 11.98
CA LEU A 64 14.77 11.68 10.84
C LEU A 64 13.83 11.53 9.64
N PHE A 65 13.44 10.29 9.32
CA PHE A 65 12.46 10.00 8.27
C PHE A 65 11.15 10.74 8.52
N ALA A 66 10.58 10.60 9.73
CA ALA A 66 9.33 11.24 10.11
C ALA A 66 9.45 12.76 10.05
N GLU A 67 10.56 13.34 10.49
CA GLU A 67 10.79 14.79 10.37
C GLU A 67 10.86 15.26 8.92
N GLY A 68 11.52 14.50 8.04
CA GLY A 68 11.56 14.81 6.62
C GLY A 68 10.17 14.86 5.96
N THR A 69 9.20 14.08 6.44
CA THR A 69 7.82 14.13 5.91
C THR A 69 7.02 15.37 6.36
N ARG A 70 7.43 16.02 7.44
CA ARG A 70 6.73 17.17 8.04
C ARG A 70 7.08 18.51 7.38
N THR A 71 8.00 18.51 6.43
CA THR A 71 8.47 19.70 5.73
C THR A 71 8.26 19.61 4.23
N SER A 72 8.02 20.75 3.59
CA SER A 72 7.99 20.87 2.13
C SER A 72 9.38 20.94 1.51
N ASP A 73 10.44 21.06 2.32
CA ASP A 73 11.83 21.09 1.86
C ASP A 73 12.33 19.65 1.59
N PRO A 74 12.50 19.24 0.32
CA PRO A 74 12.90 17.87 0.00
C PRO A 74 14.32 17.55 0.47
N THR A 75 15.16 18.55 0.76
CA THR A 75 16.54 18.33 1.19
C THR A 75 16.60 17.69 2.57
N VAL A 76 15.64 17.95 3.45
CA VAL A 76 15.58 17.34 4.79
C VAL A 76 15.38 15.83 4.68
N PHE A 77 14.49 15.40 3.79
CA PHE A 77 14.21 13.98 3.58
C PHE A 77 15.37 13.27 2.85
N GLN A 78 16.11 13.96 1.98
CA GLN A 78 17.32 13.42 1.34
C GLN A 78 18.44 13.07 2.32
N MET A 79 18.43 13.64 3.53
CA MET A 79 19.42 13.34 4.57
C MET A 79 19.11 12.07 5.37
N VAL A 80 17.94 11.46 5.17
CA VAL A 80 17.53 10.25 5.87
C VAL A 80 18.38 9.07 5.39
N PRO A 81 19.02 8.31 6.30
CA PRO A 81 19.80 7.14 5.91
C PRO A 81 18.94 6.10 5.20
N LEU A 82 19.33 5.73 3.98
CA LEU A 82 18.71 4.65 3.23
C LEU A 82 19.56 3.39 3.35
N ASN A 83 18.90 2.24 3.45
CA ASN A 83 19.53 0.94 3.40
C ASN A 83 19.97 0.62 1.97
N VAL A 84 21.25 0.84 1.71
CA VAL A 84 21.91 0.57 0.43
C VAL A 84 22.63 -0.78 0.41
N ASP A 85 22.52 -1.57 1.48
CA ASP A 85 23.24 -2.83 1.63
C ASP A 85 22.64 -3.92 0.73
N LEU A 86 23.48 -4.47 -0.14
CA LEU A 86 23.18 -5.60 -1.00
C LEU A 86 22.87 -6.88 -0.22
N GLN A 87 23.39 -7.04 1.00
CA GLN A 87 23.21 -8.25 1.80
C GLN A 87 21.74 -8.48 2.21
N VAL A 88 20.90 -7.44 2.17
CA VAL A 88 19.45 -7.56 2.43
C VAL A 88 18.78 -8.47 1.40
N ILE A 89 19.30 -8.50 0.16
CA ILE A 89 18.79 -9.34 -0.92
C ILE A 89 19.62 -10.62 -0.95
N HIS A 90 19.16 -11.60 -0.17
CA HIS A 90 19.84 -12.89 -0.02
C HIS A 90 20.14 -13.54 -1.38
N GLY A 91 21.43 -13.73 -1.66
CA GLY A 91 21.91 -14.38 -2.88
C GLY A 91 22.05 -13.47 -4.10
N ALA A 92 21.76 -12.18 -4.00
CA ALA A 92 22.02 -11.22 -5.06
C ALA A 92 23.46 -10.69 -5.02
N SER A 93 24.04 -10.47 -6.20
CA SER A 93 25.33 -9.81 -6.38
C SER A 93 25.14 -8.51 -7.16
N GLN A 94 26.08 -7.56 -7.02
CA GLN A 94 26.11 -6.35 -7.87
C GLN A 94 26.04 -6.70 -9.37
N SER A 95 26.67 -7.81 -9.76
CA SER A 95 26.67 -8.26 -11.16
C SER A 95 25.27 -8.59 -11.69
N ASP A 96 24.32 -8.92 -10.82
CA ASP A 96 22.96 -9.22 -11.22
C ASP A 96 22.19 -7.93 -11.55
N PHE A 97 22.46 -6.85 -10.82
CA PHE A 97 21.94 -5.52 -11.10
C PHE A 97 22.59 -4.90 -12.35
N ASP A 98 23.90 -5.07 -12.54
CA ASP A 98 24.63 -4.51 -13.68
C ASP A 98 24.11 -5.01 -15.05
N LYS A 99 23.53 -6.22 -15.07
CA LYS A 99 22.93 -6.88 -16.24
C LYS A 99 21.55 -6.31 -16.62
N LEU A 100 20.91 -5.53 -15.74
CA LEU A 100 19.57 -5.00 -16.00
C LEU A 100 19.61 -3.91 -17.09
N ASP A 101 18.61 -3.91 -17.96
CA ASP A 101 18.59 -3.01 -19.12
C ASP A 101 18.33 -1.56 -18.73
N CYS A 102 17.48 -1.35 -17.72
CA CYS A 102 17.14 -0.02 -17.23
C CYS A 102 18.23 0.52 -16.30
N PRO A 103 18.81 1.71 -16.56
CA PRO A 103 19.82 2.31 -15.68
C PRO A 103 19.37 2.49 -14.22
N GLY A 104 18.09 2.79 -14.00
CA GLY A 104 17.52 2.94 -12.65
C GLY A 104 17.46 1.61 -11.89
N ASP A 105 17.32 0.49 -12.61
CA ASP A 105 17.26 -0.83 -12.01
C ASP A 105 18.66 -1.37 -11.65
N LYS A 106 19.74 -0.72 -12.10
CA LYS A 106 21.11 -1.11 -11.74
C LYS A 106 21.51 -0.74 -10.31
N GLN A 107 20.67 0.05 -9.62
CA GLN A 107 20.84 0.33 -8.21
C GLN A 107 20.38 -0.86 -7.37
N THR A 108 21.07 -1.09 -6.27
CA THR A 108 20.84 -2.22 -5.36
C THR A 108 19.71 -1.95 -4.37
N TYR A 109 19.20 -0.73 -4.37
CA TYR A 109 18.17 -0.21 -3.49
C TYR A 109 17.15 0.58 -4.31
N ARG A 110 16.01 0.90 -3.68
CA ARG A 110 15.03 1.84 -4.24
C ARG A 110 14.80 2.99 -3.28
N GLU A 111 14.69 4.18 -3.83
CA GLU A 111 14.37 5.39 -3.08
C GLU A 111 12.88 5.45 -2.73
N TRP A 112 12.53 6.34 -1.79
CA TRP A 112 11.14 6.62 -1.46
C TRP A 112 10.48 7.48 -2.54
N GLU A 113 9.27 7.10 -2.92
CA GLU A 113 8.54 7.74 -4.01
C GLU A 113 7.74 8.95 -3.50
N SER A 114 8.19 10.15 -3.87
CA SER A 114 7.47 11.42 -3.64
C SER A 114 7.01 11.67 -2.18
N PRO A 115 7.90 11.53 -1.18
CA PRO A 115 7.56 11.62 0.25
C PRO A 115 7.01 13.00 0.68
N THR A 116 7.29 14.06 -0.09
CA THR A 116 6.84 15.43 0.19
C THR A 116 5.68 15.89 -0.69
N ALA A 117 5.11 15.02 -1.52
CA ALA A 117 4.05 15.40 -2.47
C ALA A 117 2.78 15.96 -1.80
N GLY A 118 2.51 15.58 -0.54
CA GLY A 118 1.39 16.11 0.23
C GLY A 118 1.47 17.63 0.50
N HIS A 119 2.65 18.24 0.38
CA HIS A 119 2.84 19.69 0.57
C HIS A 119 2.59 20.51 -0.70
N ALA A 120 2.24 19.88 -1.82
CA ALA A 120 2.01 20.57 -3.08
C ALA A 120 0.70 21.38 -3.06
N TYR A 121 0.76 22.64 -3.49
CA TYR A 121 -0.45 23.41 -3.75
C TYR A 121 -1.12 22.98 -5.05
N VAL A 122 -2.45 23.04 -5.07
CA VAL A 122 -3.28 22.73 -6.25
C VAL A 122 -3.97 23.99 -6.78
N LEU A 123 -4.14 24.07 -8.10
CA LEU A 123 -4.85 25.18 -8.75
C LEU A 123 -6.38 25.01 -8.70
N GLU A 124 -6.85 23.79 -8.53
CA GLU A 124 -8.26 23.43 -8.48
C GLU A 124 -8.49 22.26 -7.51
N GLY A 125 -9.72 22.12 -7.04
CA GLY A 125 -10.09 21.11 -6.04
C GLY A 125 -9.80 21.53 -4.59
N PRO A 126 -10.02 20.62 -3.63
CA PRO A 126 -9.63 20.83 -2.25
C PRO A 126 -8.11 20.82 -2.11
N ASP A 127 -7.59 21.65 -1.21
CA ASP A 127 -6.19 21.57 -0.76
C ASP A 127 -5.90 20.17 -0.19
N PRO A 128 -4.71 19.57 -0.42
CA PRO A 128 -4.40 18.23 0.07
C PRO A 128 -4.55 18.07 1.59
N PHE A 129 -4.38 19.13 2.38
CA PHE A 129 -4.60 19.09 3.83
C PHE A 129 -6.05 19.34 4.26
N ALA A 130 -6.91 19.78 3.34
CA ALA A 130 -8.33 20.05 3.63
C ALA A 130 -9.23 18.80 3.56
N VAL A 131 -8.69 17.64 3.19
CA VAL A 131 -9.38 16.34 3.23
C VAL A 131 -8.68 15.41 4.19
N THR A 132 -9.42 14.51 4.86
CA THR A 132 -8.83 13.57 5.81
C THR A 132 -9.35 12.14 5.63
N MET A 133 -8.75 11.20 6.36
CA MET A 133 -9.14 9.80 6.45
C MET A 133 -9.30 9.40 7.93
N PRO A 134 -10.16 8.42 8.25
CA PRO A 134 -10.26 7.94 9.62
C PRO A 134 -8.93 7.33 10.10
N PRO A 135 -8.68 7.29 11.42
CA PRO A 135 -7.54 6.57 11.96
C PRO A 135 -7.52 5.12 11.47
N ALA A 136 -6.34 4.63 11.09
CA ALA A 136 -6.17 3.23 10.69
C ALA A 136 -6.56 2.26 11.83
N PRO A 137 -6.96 1.02 11.51
CA PRO A 137 -7.19 -0.01 12.51
C PRO A 137 -5.98 -0.16 13.43
N LYS A 138 -6.20 -0.18 14.75
CA LYS A 138 -5.11 -0.32 15.72
C LYS A 138 -4.54 -1.74 15.69
N VAL A 139 -3.25 -1.87 15.97
CA VAL A 139 -2.66 -3.17 16.28
C VAL A 139 -3.45 -3.87 17.40
N GLY A 140 -3.72 -5.16 17.21
CA GLY A 140 -4.45 -5.98 18.19
C GLY A 140 -5.97 -5.75 18.20
N SER A 141 -6.50 -4.87 17.35
CA SER A 141 -7.94 -4.77 17.12
C SER A 141 -8.47 -5.97 16.31
N ALA A 142 -9.77 -6.23 16.44
CA ALA A 142 -10.44 -7.28 15.66
C ALA A 142 -10.43 -6.96 14.15
N GLU A 143 -10.54 -5.69 13.79
CA GLU A 143 -10.48 -5.21 12.40
C GLU A 143 -9.11 -5.50 11.78
N PHE A 144 -8.02 -5.10 12.44
CA PHE A 144 -6.66 -5.41 11.98
C PHE A 144 -6.43 -6.92 11.78
N ALA A 145 -6.89 -7.74 12.72
CA ALA A 145 -6.76 -9.20 12.62
C ALA A 145 -7.58 -9.78 11.45
N ALA A 146 -8.78 -9.25 11.20
CA ALA A 146 -9.63 -9.67 10.10
C ALA A 146 -9.04 -9.28 8.74
N GLU A 147 -8.54 -8.04 8.59
CA GLU A 147 -7.87 -7.58 7.37
C GLU A 147 -6.64 -8.43 7.04
N MET A 148 -5.81 -8.75 8.04
CA MET A 148 -4.66 -9.64 7.83
C MET A 148 -5.09 -11.05 7.41
N ALA A 149 -6.14 -11.60 8.03
CA ALA A 149 -6.68 -12.91 7.65
C ALA A 149 -7.19 -12.91 6.20
N GLU A 150 -7.86 -11.85 5.77
CA GLU A 150 -8.32 -11.67 4.39
C GLU A 150 -7.15 -11.60 3.40
N VAL A 151 -6.09 -10.83 3.71
CA VAL A 151 -4.88 -10.75 2.86
C VAL A 151 -4.22 -12.13 2.71
N TYR A 152 -4.12 -12.91 3.78
CA TYR A 152 -3.60 -14.28 3.70
C TYR A 152 -4.51 -15.19 2.86
N GLN A 153 -5.83 -15.11 3.01
CA GLN A 153 -6.78 -15.87 2.20
C GLN A 153 -6.65 -15.53 0.70
N MET A 154 -6.57 -14.24 0.37
CA MET A 154 -6.34 -13.79 -1.00
C MET A 154 -5.00 -14.30 -1.55
N ALA A 155 -3.94 -14.29 -0.74
CA ALA A 155 -2.63 -14.80 -1.15
C ALA A 155 -2.65 -16.31 -1.45
N LEU A 156 -3.35 -17.10 -0.63
CA LEU A 156 -3.49 -18.54 -0.82
C LEU A 156 -4.37 -18.90 -2.03
N SER A 157 -5.25 -17.99 -2.43
CA SER A 157 -6.24 -18.23 -3.49
C SER A 157 -5.91 -17.51 -4.80
N ARG A 158 -4.66 -17.02 -4.98
CA ARG A 158 -4.27 -16.21 -6.15
C ARG A 158 -4.50 -16.88 -7.50
N ASP A 159 -4.34 -18.20 -7.56
CA ASP A 159 -4.49 -18.98 -8.80
C ASP A 159 -5.90 -19.56 -8.97
N TRP A 160 -6.83 -19.24 -8.06
CA TRP A 160 -8.19 -19.72 -8.16
C TRP A 160 -8.96 -18.88 -9.18
N PRO A 161 -9.69 -19.51 -10.13
CA PRO A 161 -10.57 -18.75 -11.00
C PRO A 161 -11.67 -18.09 -10.18
N VAL A 162 -12.15 -16.92 -10.59
CA VAL A 162 -13.25 -16.21 -9.90
C VAL A 162 -14.48 -17.11 -9.71
N ALA A 163 -14.75 -17.99 -10.67
CA ALA A 163 -15.83 -18.97 -10.61
C ALA A 163 -15.71 -19.98 -9.44
N ALA A 164 -14.53 -20.19 -8.85
CA ALA A 164 -14.35 -21.04 -7.67
C ALA A 164 -15.00 -20.46 -6.39
N PHE A 165 -15.35 -19.18 -6.40
CA PHE A 165 -16.00 -18.48 -5.29
C PHE A 165 -17.50 -18.23 -5.53
N MET A 166 -18.03 -18.70 -6.67
CA MET A 166 -19.42 -18.49 -7.06
C MET A 166 -20.30 -19.66 -6.61
N ASP A 167 -21.61 -19.41 -6.53
CA ASP A 167 -22.59 -20.47 -6.35
C ASP A 167 -22.56 -21.46 -7.53
N ASP A 168 -22.68 -22.75 -7.22
CA ASP A 168 -22.63 -23.85 -8.19
C ASP A 168 -23.63 -23.67 -9.34
N SER A 169 -24.80 -23.08 -9.05
CA SER A 169 -25.81 -22.79 -10.06
C SER A 169 -25.34 -21.76 -11.09
N LEU A 170 -24.67 -20.69 -10.64
CA LEU A 170 -24.15 -19.64 -11.51
C LEU A 170 -23.01 -20.17 -12.39
N VAL A 171 -22.16 -21.04 -11.83
CA VAL A 171 -21.08 -21.69 -12.58
C VAL A 171 -21.63 -22.66 -13.63
N GLY A 172 -22.65 -23.44 -13.28
CA GLY A 172 -23.26 -24.42 -14.18
C GLY A 172 -23.83 -23.81 -15.45
N ASP A 173 -24.26 -22.55 -15.37
CA ASP A 173 -24.80 -21.79 -16.49
C ASP A 173 -23.71 -21.09 -17.35
N LEU A 174 -22.43 -21.13 -16.93
CA LEU A 174 -21.34 -20.53 -17.71
C LEU A 174 -21.03 -21.37 -18.96
N THR A 175 -21.16 -20.73 -20.11
CA THR A 175 -20.70 -21.24 -21.40
C THR A 175 -19.49 -20.46 -21.89
N LYS A 176 -18.51 -21.17 -22.46
CA LYS A 176 -17.46 -20.58 -23.29
C LYS A 176 -18.08 -19.91 -24.52
N ASP A 177 -17.35 -19.01 -25.17
CA ASP A 177 -17.80 -18.31 -26.39
C ASP A 177 -18.23 -19.25 -27.54
N ASN A 178 -17.74 -20.48 -27.53
CA ASN A 178 -18.09 -21.53 -28.48
C ASN A 178 -19.32 -22.37 -28.06
N GLY A 179 -20.06 -21.96 -27.02
CA GLY A 179 -21.28 -22.60 -26.53
C GLY A 179 -21.06 -23.83 -25.64
N TRP A 180 -19.80 -24.20 -25.35
CA TRP A 180 -19.49 -25.35 -24.50
C TRP A 180 -19.52 -24.96 -23.02
N PRO A 181 -20.00 -25.84 -22.11
CA PRO A 181 -20.00 -25.56 -20.68
C PRO A 181 -18.58 -25.39 -20.12
N VAL A 182 -18.43 -24.48 -19.16
CA VAL A 182 -17.19 -24.30 -18.40
C VAL A 182 -17.07 -25.43 -17.38
N LEU A 183 -16.22 -26.42 -17.66
CA LEU A 183 -15.84 -27.43 -16.67
C LEU A 183 -14.87 -26.80 -15.67
N LEU A 184 -15.35 -26.49 -14.46
CA LEU A 184 -14.44 -26.24 -13.35
C LEU A 184 -13.75 -27.55 -13.00
N GLN A 185 -12.43 -27.59 -13.15
CA GLN A 185 -11.61 -28.51 -12.37
C GLN A 185 -11.67 -28.02 -10.93
N ARG A 186 -12.75 -28.35 -10.20
CA ARG A 186 -12.72 -28.21 -8.75
C ARG A 186 -11.64 -29.15 -8.29
N THR A 187 -10.61 -28.57 -7.73
CA THR A 187 -9.42 -29.25 -7.29
C THR A 187 -9.78 -30.18 -6.13
N SER A 188 -10.18 -31.41 -6.45
CA SER A 188 -9.95 -32.55 -5.56
C SER A 188 -8.45 -32.77 -5.30
N ASP A 189 -7.59 -32.07 -6.05
CA ASP A 189 -6.14 -32.32 -6.14
C ASP A 189 -5.27 -31.18 -5.57
N ILE A 190 -5.83 -30.11 -4.99
CA ILE A 190 -5.02 -29.22 -4.14
C ILE A 190 -4.84 -29.92 -2.79
N HIS A 191 -3.85 -30.81 -2.73
CA HIS A 191 -3.22 -31.19 -1.48
C HIS A 191 -2.56 -29.95 -0.89
N SER A 192 -3.31 -29.14 -0.13
CA SER A 192 -2.72 -28.22 0.83
C SER A 192 -2.30 -29.05 2.05
N PRO A 193 -0.99 -29.22 2.33
CA PRO A 193 -0.53 -30.01 3.47
C PRO A 193 -0.95 -29.39 4.82
N LEU A 194 -1.41 -28.13 4.81
CA LEU A 194 -1.67 -27.33 6.01
C LEU A 194 -3.10 -27.45 6.55
N LEU A 195 -4.03 -28.07 5.80
CA LEU A 195 -5.43 -28.25 6.20
C LEU A 195 -5.76 -29.69 6.63
N GLN A 196 -4.75 -30.57 6.74
CA GLN A 196 -4.98 -31.88 7.33
C GLN A 196 -5.18 -31.70 8.84
N SER A 197 -6.41 -31.98 9.30
CA SER A 197 -6.71 -32.10 10.73
C SER A 197 -5.69 -33.03 11.39
N PRO A 198 -5.16 -32.70 12.59
CA PRO A 198 -4.26 -33.61 13.29
C PRO A 198 -4.90 -35.00 13.40
N PRO A 199 -4.12 -36.09 13.26
CA PRO A 199 -4.66 -37.43 13.38
C PRO A 199 -5.39 -37.53 14.71
N LYS A 200 -6.65 -37.99 14.68
CA LYS A 200 -7.43 -38.28 15.88
C LYS A 200 -6.54 -39.13 16.78
N SER A 201 -6.16 -38.58 17.93
CA SER A 201 -5.53 -39.33 19.00
C SER A 201 -6.35 -40.57 19.23
N ALA A 202 -5.75 -41.75 19.05
CA ALA A 202 -6.40 -43.01 19.38
C ALA A 202 -6.90 -42.92 20.83
N GLU A 203 -8.21 -43.13 21.01
CA GLU A 203 -8.78 -43.52 22.29
C GLU A 203 -7.98 -44.73 22.78
N ALA A 204 -7.18 -44.51 23.82
CA ALA A 204 -6.62 -45.59 24.61
C ALA A 204 -7.80 -46.23 25.36
N ALA A 205 -8.32 -47.31 24.79
CA ALA A 205 -9.15 -48.27 25.50
C ALA A 205 -8.23 -49.18 26.32
N GLU A 206 -8.44 -49.14 27.64
CA GLU A 206 -7.92 -50.02 28.71
C GLU A 206 -6.40 -50.16 28.92
#